data_AF-A0A7S1M6L0-F1
#
_entry.id   AF-A0A7S1M6L0-F1
#
_cell.length_a   1.000
_cell.length_b   1.000
_cell.length_c   1.000
_cell.angle_alpha   90.00
_cell.angle_beta   90.00
_cell.angle_gamma   90.00
#
_symmetry.space_group_name_H-M   'P 1'
#
loop_
_entity.id
_entity.type
_entity.pdbx_description
1 polymer ?
#
loop_
_entity_poly.entity_id
_entity_poly.type
_entity_poly.pdbx_seq_one_letter_code
_entity_poly.pdbx_strand_id
1 'polypeptide(L)'
;EEPERQSKGEDPAEEVRGRELDGEDQEIPLASSSWDACLLVGSPALGVWGSLITIMCVLVNSCIQVIFCALVAANFIGTEFSTTDLVGLKAWRLRVAHDDRYRSQTGSSLASRVCGLDPTLELSNEQAAKVDLI
;
A
#
# COMPACT_ATOMS: atom_id res chain seq x y z
N GLU A 1 16.24 20.19 71.39
CA GLU A 1 17.38 19.80 70.54
C GLU A 1 17.11 18.40 70.01
N GLU A 2 16.73 18.34 68.74
CA GLU A 2 16.36 17.14 68.00
C GLU A 2 17.42 16.95 66.91
N PRO A 3 18.11 15.80 66.81
CA PRO A 3 19.10 15.62 65.76
C PRO A 3 18.42 15.09 64.49
N GLU A 4 18.42 15.91 63.45
CA GLU A 4 18.03 15.55 62.09
C GLU A 4 18.84 14.35 61.57
N ARG A 5 18.18 13.20 61.41
CA ARG A 5 18.76 12.04 60.75
C ARG A 5 18.51 12.16 59.24
N GLN A 6 19.55 12.65 58.58
CA GLN A 6 19.78 12.77 57.15
C GLN A 6 19.22 11.57 56.36
N SER A 7 18.33 11.87 55.42
CA SER A 7 17.90 11.01 54.32
C SER A 7 19.13 10.51 53.56
N LYS A 8 19.44 9.22 53.70
CA LYS A 8 20.43 8.54 52.87
C LYS A 8 19.78 8.34 51.50
N GLY A 9 20.03 9.29 50.60
CA GLY A 9 19.63 9.19 49.20
C GLY A 9 20.11 7.86 48.64
N GLU A 10 19.15 7.06 48.19
CA GLU A 10 19.37 5.92 47.32
C GLU A 10 20.08 6.43 46.06
N ASP A 11 21.27 5.91 45.81
CA ASP A 11 22.10 6.32 44.68
C ASP A 11 21.45 5.74 43.39
N PRO A 12 20.93 6.58 42.47
CA PRO A 12 20.20 6.11 41.27
C PRO A 12 21.10 5.39 40.24
N ALA A 13 22.38 5.20 40.58
CA ALA A 13 23.38 4.56 39.73
C ALA A 13 23.42 3.01 39.86
N GLU A 14 22.81 2.42 40.90
CA GLU A 14 22.76 0.95 41.02
C GLU A 14 21.53 0.31 40.37
N GLU A 15 20.41 1.02 40.22
CA GLU A 15 19.22 0.48 39.52
C GLU A 15 19.43 0.36 37.99
N VAL A 16 20.38 1.11 37.43
CA VAL A 16 20.73 1.04 36.01
C VAL A 16 21.68 -0.14 35.69
N ARG A 17 22.29 -0.75 36.72
CA ARG A 17 23.19 -1.92 36.60
C ARG A 17 22.44 -3.24 36.90
N GLY A 18 21.16 -3.29 36.55
CA GLY A 18 20.30 -4.47 36.74
C GLY A 18 19.43 -4.81 35.53
N ARG A 19 19.64 -4.18 34.36
CA ARG A 19 19.18 -4.77 33.09
C ARG A 19 20.16 -5.87 32.71
N GLU A 20 20.07 -6.96 33.46
CA GLU A 20 20.41 -8.30 33.02
C GLU A 20 19.88 -8.40 31.58
N LEU A 21 20.79 -8.52 30.61
CA LEU A 21 20.44 -8.99 29.28
C LEU A 21 20.13 -10.48 29.46
N ASP A 22 18.98 -10.77 30.06
CA ASP A 22 18.28 -12.04 29.86
C ASP A 22 17.85 -12.03 28.39
N GLY A 23 18.83 -12.28 27.53
CA GLY A 23 18.63 -12.63 26.14
C GLY A 23 17.97 -13.99 26.12
N GLU A 24 16.67 -14.02 26.44
CA GLU A 24 15.82 -15.06 25.92
C GLU A 24 16.06 -15.08 24.41
N ASP A 25 16.53 -16.22 23.89
CA ASP A 25 16.66 -16.46 22.47
C ASP A 25 15.27 -16.31 21.84
N GLN A 26 14.90 -15.08 21.51
CA GLN A 26 13.61 -14.78 20.93
C GLN A 26 13.65 -15.29 19.50
N GLU A 27 13.03 -16.45 19.27
CA GLU A 27 12.80 -16.99 17.94
C GLU A 27 11.86 -16.04 17.19
N ILE A 28 12.43 -15.08 16.47
CA ILE A 28 11.68 -14.20 15.58
C ILE A 28 11.38 -15.01 14.32
N PRO A 29 10.12 -15.36 14.04
CA PRO A 29 9.79 -16.08 12.81
C PRO A 29 10.14 -15.19 11.62
N LEU A 30 10.78 -15.78 10.60
CA LEU A 30 10.98 -15.10 9.33
C LEU A 30 9.60 -14.64 8.83
N ALA A 31 9.49 -13.36 8.52
CA ALA A 31 8.31 -12.77 7.94
C ALA A 31 8.08 -13.37 6.53
N SER A 32 6.85 -13.29 6.04
CA SER A 32 6.50 -13.72 4.67
C SER A 32 7.14 -12.86 3.56
N SER A 33 8.06 -11.96 3.90
CA SER A 33 8.71 -11.03 2.99
C SER A 33 9.89 -11.69 2.30
N SER A 34 9.98 -11.53 0.97
CA SER A 34 11.12 -12.02 0.19
C SER A 34 12.47 -11.40 0.61
N TRP A 35 12.45 -10.29 1.35
CA TRP A 35 13.65 -9.60 1.84
C TRP A 35 14.35 -10.33 2.99
N ASP A 36 13.66 -11.24 3.67
CA ASP A 36 14.23 -12.04 4.75
C ASP A 36 15.33 -12.98 4.26
N ALA A 37 15.34 -13.30 2.95
CA ALA A 37 16.42 -14.01 2.30
C ALA A 37 17.79 -13.30 2.47
N CYS A 38 17.80 -11.97 2.62
CA CYS A 38 19.02 -11.21 2.88
C CYS A 38 19.66 -11.58 4.23
N LEU A 39 18.86 -11.96 5.23
CA LEU A 39 19.33 -12.36 6.56
C LEU A 39 20.10 -13.68 6.51
N LEU A 40 19.85 -14.51 5.49
CA LEU A 40 20.50 -15.81 5.33
C LEU A 40 21.86 -15.71 4.62
N VAL A 41 22.18 -14.57 4.01
CA VAL A 41 23.45 -14.35 3.30
C VAL A 41 24.61 -14.38 4.29
N GLY A 42 25.59 -15.25 4.04
CA GLY A 42 26.73 -15.44 4.94
C GLY A 42 26.42 -16.37 6.13
N SER A 43 25.20 -16.91 6.23
CA SER A 43 24.89 -17.92 7.23
C SER A 43 25.68 -19.22 6.95
N PRO A 44 26.22 -19.89 7.99
CA PRO A 44 26.91 -21.16 7.83
C PRO A 44 25.97 -22.26 7.30
N ALA A 45 24.65 -22.12 7.47
CA ALA A 45 23.63 -23.05 6.98
C ALA A 45 23.54 -23.10 5.45
N LEU A 46 23.73 -21.97 4.76
CA LEU A 46 23.70 -21.90 3.29
C LEU A 46 25.08 -22.10 2.65
N GLY A 47 26.16 -21.87 3.41
CA GLY A 47 27.51 -21.86 2.89
C GLY A 47 27.75 -20.77 1.84
N VAL A 48 28.94 -20.77 1.23
CA VAL A 48 29.37 -19.72 0.29
C VAL A 48 28.55 -19.76 -1.01
N TRP A 49 28.31 -20.94 -1.56
CA TRP A 49 27.54 -21.10 -2.80
C TRP A 49 26.07 -20.76 -2.61
N GLY A 50 25.45 -21.19 -1.50
CA GLY A 50 24.08 -20.81 -1.18
C GLY A 50 23.93 -19.30 -0.97
N SER A 51 24.92 -18.66 -0.34
CA SER A 51 24.95 -17.20 -0.20
C SER A 51 25.03 -16.49 -1.55
N LEU A 52 25.87 -16.94 -2.49
CA LEU A 52 25.97 -16.36 -3.83
C LEU A 52 24.66 -16.47 -4.62
N ILE A 53 24.02 -17.63 -4.60
CA ILE A 53 22.73 -17.84 -5.26
C ILE A 53 21.65 -16.95 -4.62
N THR A 54 21.64 -16.85 -3.29
CA THR A 54 20.67 -16.01 -2.56
C THR A 54 20.83 -14.53 -2.94
N ILE A 55 22.06 -14.02 -3.02
CA ILE A 55 22.34 -12.65 -3.49
C ILE A 55 21.80 -12.46 -4.91
N MET A 56 22.06 -13.40 -5.83
CA MET A 56 21.54 -13.33 -7.19
C MET A 56 20.00 -13.29 -7.22
N CYS A 57 19.34 -14.11 -6.41
CA CYS A 57 17.87 -14.12 -6.30
C CYS A 57 17.32 -12.79 -5.77
N VAL A 58 17.95 -12.21 -4.75
CA VAL A 58 17.56 -10.90 -4.20
C VAL A 58 17.74 -9.80 -5.24
N LEU A 59 18.82 -9.82 -6.02
CA LEU A 59 19.05 -8.87 -7.11
C LEU A 59 17.97 -8.96 -8.19
N VAL A 60 17.65 -10.17 -8.65
CA VAL A 60 16.58 -10.38 -9.64
C VAL A 60 15.23 -9.91 -9.09
N ASN A 61 14.90 -10.24 -7.84
CA ASN A 61 13.69 -9.77 -7.18
C ASN A 61 13.64 -8.23 -7.12
N SER A 62 14.76 -7.59 -6.77
CA SER A 62 14.88 -6.13 -6.73
C SER A 62 14.67 -5.51 -8.11
N CYS A 63 15.28 -6.07 -9.15
CA CYS A 63 15.12 -5.61 -10.53
C CYS A 63 13.66 -5.70 -11.00
N ILE A 64 12.98 -6.81 -10.74
CA ILE A 64 11.57 -6.99 -11.10
C ILE A 64 10.70 -5.96 -10.37
N GLN A 65 10.92 -5.74 -9.07
CA GLN A 65 10.18 -4.74 -8.30
C GLN A 65 10.41 -3.32 -8.82
N VAL A 66 11.65 -2.96 -9.19
CA VAL A 66 11.95 -1.65 -9.80
C VAL A 66 11.25 -1.49 -11.15
N ILE A 67 11.30 -2.51 -12.02
CA ILE A 67 10.62 -2.49 -13.32
C ILE A 67 9.11 -2.34 -13.13
N PHE A 68 8.52 -3.07 -12.19
CA PHE A 68 7.11 -2.97 -11.88
C PHE A 68 6.74 -1.55 -11.42
N CYS A 69 7.48 -0.98 -10.46
CA CYS A 69 7.26 0.39 -10.01
C CYS A 69 7.41 1.40 -11.16
N ALA A 70 8.38 1.21 -12.06
CA ALA A 70 8.55 2.06 -13.24
C ALA A 70 7.36 1.95 -14.20
N LEU A 71 6.84 0.74 -14.43
CA LEU A 71 5.66 0.53 -15.27
C LEU A 71 4.41 1.16 -14.66
N VAL A 72 4.22 1.02 -13.34
CA VAL A 72 3.14 1.68 -12.61
C VAL A 72 3.26 3.20 -12.72
N ALA A 73 4.46 3.74 -12.49
CA ALA A 73 4.69 5.18 -12.59
C ALA A 73 4.44 5.73 -14.00
N ALA A 74 4.87 5.01 -15.03
CA ALA A 74 4.73 5.44 -16.41
C ALA A 74 3.30 5.30 -16.96
N ASN A 75 2.55 4.27 -16.54
CA ASN A 75 1.29 3.91 -17.20
C ASN A 75 0.04 4.02 -16.32
N PHE A 76 0.19 4.04 -15.00
CA PHE A 76 -0.94 3.92 -14.06
C PHE A 76 -1.09 5.10 -13.10
N ILE A 77 -0.07 5.95 -12.95
CA ILE A 77 -0.19 7.17 -12.15
C ILE A 77 -0.92 8.30 -12.92
N GLY A 78 -0.96 8.20 -14.26
CA GLY A 78 -1.54 9.22 -15.13
C GLY A 78 -2.93 8.88 -15.67
N THR A 79 -3.99 9.18 -14.90
CA THR A 79 -5.24 9.65 -15.50
C THR A 79 -5.50 11.05 -14.97
N GLU A 80 -4.75 12.02 -15.50
CA GLU A 80 -5.06 13.43 -15.27
C GLU A 80 -6.32 13.75 -16.07
N PHE A 81 -7.49 13.55 -15.45
CA PHE A 81 -8.68 14.29 -15.88
C PHE A 81 -8.28 15.76 -15.89
N SER A 82 -8.22 16.35 -17.09
CA SER A 82 -7.92 17.77 -17.20
C SER A 82 -8.98 18.56 -16.45
N THR A 83 -8.67 19.79 -16.06
CA THR A 83 -9.67 20.69 -15.47
C THR A 83 -10.91 20.83 -16.38
N THR A 84 -10.72 20.76 -17.70
CA THR A 84 -11.79 20.71 -18.69
C THR A 84 -12.64 19.44 -18.59
N ASP A 85 -12.02 18.27 -18.41
CA ASP A 85 -12.74 17.00 -18.23
C ASP A 85 -13.57 17.00 -16.95
N LEU A 86 -13.02 17.53 -15.86
CA LEU A 86 -13.74 17.67 -14.60
C LEU A 86 -14.94 18.61 -14.72
N VAL A 87 -14.79 19.72 -15.43
CA VAL A 87 -15.91 20.64 -15.72
C VAL A 87 -16.96 19.96 -16.60
N GLY A 88 -16.55 19.21 -17.62
CA GLY A 88 -17.43 18.43 -18.48
C GLY A 88 -18.22 17.37 -17.72
N LEU A 89 -17.53 16.57 -16.88
CA LEU A 89 -18.15 15.55 -16.03
C LEU A 89 -19.12 16.16 -15.03
N LYS A 90 -18.76 17.29 -14.41
CA LYS A 90 -19.65 18.02 -13.51
C LYS A 90 -20.88 18.56 -14.24
N ALA A 91 -20.70 19.12 -15.44
CA ALA A 91 -21.81 19.60 -16.26
C ALA A 91 -22.73 18.46 -16.68
N TRP A 92 -22.18 17.31 -17.09
CA TRP A 92 -22.94 16.11 -17.39
C TRP A 92 -23.75 15.64 -16.19
N ARG A 93 -23.10 15.54 -15.00
CA ARG A 93 -23.76 15.11 -13.76
C ARG A 93 -24.93 16.01 -13.39
N LEU A 94 -24.79 17.32 -13.57
CA LEU A 94 -25.82 18.29 -13.18
C LEU A 94 -26.92 18.48 -14.22
N ARG A 95 -26.61 18.35 -15.51
CA ARG A 95 -27.53 18.77 -16.59
C ARG A 95 -28.09 17.62 -17.42
N VAL A 96 -27.36 16.50 -17.54
CA VAL A 96 -27.72 15.40 -18.45
C VAL A 96 -28.11 14.15 -17.67
N ALA A 97 -27.33 13.81 -16.65
CA ALA A 97 -27.46 12.55 -15.93
C ALA A 97 -28.81 12.37 -15.21
N HIS A 98 -29.49 13.48 -14.88
CA HIS A 98 -30.78 13.52 -14.21
C HIS A 98 -31.90 14.16 -15.04
N ASP A 99 -31.65 14.46 -16.33
CA ASP A 99 -32.69 15.02 -17.20
C ASP A 99 -33.74 13.93 -17.51
N ASP A 100 -35.02 14.30 -17.37
CA ASP A 100 -36.17 13.41 -17.58
C ASP A 100 -36.24 12.89 -19.03
N ARG A 101 -35.66 13.63 -19.99
CA ARG A 101 -35.56 13.22 -21.39
C ARG A 101 -34.76 11.92 -21.60
N TYR A 102 -33.81 11.63 -20.73
CA TYR A 102 -32.95 10.43 -20.81
C TYR A 102 -33.32 9.36 -19.79
N ARG A 103 -34.51 9.48 -19.19
CA ARG A 103 -35.02 8.51 -18.23
C ARG A 103 -35.41 7.23 -18.95
N SER A 104 -35.18 6.07 -18.31
CA SER A 104 -35.64 4.80 -18.87
C SER A 104 -37.16 4.69 -18.82
N GLN A 105 -37.71 3.71 -19.55
CA GLN A 105 -39.13 3.37 -19.50
C GLN A 105 -39.61 2.99 -18.08
N THR A 106 -38.73 2.39 -17.27
CA THR A 106 -38.99 2.04 -15.86
C THR A 106 -38.77 3.22 -14.90
N GLY A 107 -38.23 4.32 -15.41
CA GLY A 107 -38.13 5.57 -14.70
C GLY A 107 -36.83 5.85 -13.96
N SER A 108 -35.80 5.02 -14.16
CA SER A 108 -34.47 5.26 -13.61
C SER A 108 -33.76 6.37 -14.40
N SER A 109 -33.05 7.24 -13.69
CA SER A 109 -32.22 8.29 -14.30
C SER A 109 -31.05 7.69 -15.07
N LEU A 110 -30.52 8.45 -16.04
CA LEU A 110 -29.34 8.06 -16.80
C LEU A 110 -28.13 7.83 -15.87
N ALA A 111 -27.99 8.66 -14.82
CA ALA A 111 -26.96 8.50 -13.79
C ALA A 111 -27.01 7.12 -13.12
N SER A 112 -28.21 6.68 -12.71
CA SER A 112 -28.39 5.39 -12.03
C SER A 112 -28.04 4.22 -12.94
N ARG A 113 -28.36 4.32 -14.23
CA ARG A 113 -28.08 3.28 -15.22
C ARG A 113 -26.59 3.20 -15.56
N VAL A 114 -25.94 4.35 -15.73
CA VAL A 114 -24.49 4.41 -15.98
C VAL A 114 -23.70 3.88 -14.78
N CYS A 115 -24.06 4.29 -13.56
CA CYS A 115 -23.42 3.78 -12.34
C CYS A 115 -23.78 2.31 -12.05
N GLY A 116 -24.89 1.82 -12.59
CA GLY A 116 -25.34 0.43 -12.47
C GLY A 116 -24.89 -0.47 -13.62
N LEU A 117 -24.04 0.02 -14.53
CA LEU A 117 -23.54 -0.73 -15.70
C LEU A 117 -24.68 -1.36 -16.52
N ASP A 118 -25.78 -0.62 -16.73
CA ASP A 118 -26.94 -1.13 -17.44
C ASP A 118 -26.57 -1.51 -18.89
N PRO A 119 -26.72 -2.80 -19.28
CA PRO A 119 -26.28 -3.29 -20.59
C PRO A 119 -27.11 -2.76 -21.76
N THR A 120 -28.23 -2.08 -21.47
CA THR A 120 -29.12 -1.48 -22.48
C THR A 120 -28.74 -0.02 -22.82
N LEU A 121 -27.66 0.50 -22.25
CA LEU A 121 -27.11 1.81 -22.61
C LEU A 121 -26.38 1.72 -23.95
N GLU A 122 -26.70 2.65 -24.86
CA GLU A 122 -26.02 2.86 -26.15
C GLU A 122 -24.62 3.49 -25.96
N LEU A 123 -23.81 2.97 -25.04
CA LEU A 123 -22.44 3.44 -24.82
C LEU A 123 -21.56 2.92 -25.96
N SER A 124 -20.90 3.85 -26.67
CA SER A 124 -19.87 3.47 -27.63
C SER A 124 -18.72 2.78 -26.90
N ASN A 125 -18.15 1.74 -27.52
CA ASN A 125 -17.18 0.80 -26.95
C ASN A 125 -15.97 1.43 -26.21
N GLU A 126 -15.67 2.72 -26.42
CA GLU A 126 -14.58 3.42 -25.72
C GLU A 126 -14.94 3.84 -24.29
N GLN A 127 -16.22 4.06 -23.98
CA GLN A 127 -16.67 4.44 -22.63
C GLN A 127 -16.84 3.21 -21.73
N ALA A 128 -17.31 2.08 -22.29
CA ALA A 128 -17.40 0.81 -21.56
C ALA A 128 -16.04 0.34 -21.05
N ALA A 129 -14.99 0.44 -21.87
CA ALA A 129 -13.62 0.08 -21.50
C ALA A 129 -13.04 0.88 -20.33
N LYS A 130 -13.57 2.08 -20.04
CA LYS A 130 -13.15 2.88 -18.87
C LYS A 130 -13.95 2.61 -17.61
N VAL A 131 -15.16 2.05 -17.70
CA VAL A 131 -15.96 1.72 -16.51
C VAL A 131 -15.53 0.38 -15.90
N ASP A 132 -15.05 -0.57 -16.69
CA ASP A 132 -14.49 -1.85 -16.19
C ASP A 132 -13.13 -1.71 -15.47
N LEU A 133 -12.52 -0.51 -15.49
CA LEU A 133 -11.26 -0.20 -14.80
C LEU A 133 -11.46 0.49 -13.42
N ILE A 134 -12.71 0.63 -12.96
CA ILE A 134 -13.08 1.15 -11.64
C ILE A 134 -13.79 0.04 -10.85
#